data_AF-A0A6A2Z0L4-F1
#
_entry.id   AF-A0A6A2Z0L4-F1
#
_cell.length_a   1.000
_cell.length_b   1.000
_cell.length_c   1.000
_cell.angle_alpha   90.00
_cell.angle_beta   90.00
_cell.angle_gamma   90.00
#
_symmetry.space_group_name_H-M   'P 1'
#
loop_
_entity.id
_entity.type
_entity.pdbx_description
1 polymer ?
#
loop_
_entity_poly.entity_id
_entity_poly.type
_entity_poly.pdbx_seq_one_letter_code
_entity_poly.pdbx_strand_id
1 'polypeptide(L)'
;MYTFMSPSGMEEVESTAKVADWLQSGLQSLLPDNTTPNILTYEPNSFNISIPVTVIGTGLGSESKGIIMQCPCAPKKFNHEEFFNECKLPRAHFNAKDYGHKDMLDDDPSGLIGKVADNMCVNGKGPRDPMRRCVGGILVAFLNYYFQDNKVDFDAIVNEPSVAPVVLDQVQFDTTIDQKISN
;
A
#
# COMPACT_ATOMS: atom_id res chain seq x y z
N MET A 1 -14.38 -10.98 23.87
CA MET A 1 -15.34 -9.85 23.86
C MET A 1 -14.56 -8.67 23.32
N TYR A 2 -14.61 -8.44 22.00
CA TYR A 2 -13.89 -7.33 21.39
C TYR A 2 -14.66 -6.04 21.69
N THR A 3 -14.11 -5.24 22.59
CA THR A 3 -14.58 -3.87 22.78
C THR A 3 -14.23 -3.13 21.50
N PHE A 4 -15.27 -2.75 20.74
CA PHE A 4 -15.17 -1.74 19.70
C PHE A 4 -14.60 -0.49 20.36
N MET A 5 -13.29 -0.29 20.22
CA MET A 5 -12.67 0.99 20.53
C MET A 5 -13.12 1.90 19.40
N SER A 6 -14.32 2.48 19.57
CA SER A 6 -14.79 3.56 18.70
C SER A 6 -13.68 4.62 18.71
N PRO A 7 -13.09 5.00 17.56
CA PRO A 7 -12.07 6.04 17.53
C PRO A 7 -12.71 7.30 18.13
N SER A 8 -12.34 7.60 19.37
CA SER A 8 -12.90 8.71 20.12
C SER A 8 -12.16 9.97 19.69
N GLY A 9 -12.56 10.53 18.56
CA GLY A 9 -12.09 11.84 18.12
C GLY A 9 -12.23 12.05 16.62
N MET A 10 -13.19 12.88 16.20
CA MET A 10 -13.19 13.44 14.84
C MET A 10 -11.86 14.16 14.52
N GLU A 11 -11.13 14.60 15.55
CA GLU A 11 -9.84 15.28 15.46
C GLU A 11 -8.72 14.40 14.88
N GLU A 12 -8.68 13.10 15.21
CA GLU A 12 -7.68 12.17 14.65
C GLU A 12 -7.94 11.93 13.16
N VAL A 13 -9.21 11.71 12.81
CA VAL A 13 -9.66 11.55 11.41
C VAL A 13 -9.39 12.84 10.61
N GLU A 14 -9.66 14.00 11.20
CA GLU A 14 -9.39 15.31 10.58
C GLU A 14 -7.88 15.56 10.42
N SER A 15 -7.06 15.13 11.39
CA SER A 15 -5.61 15.24 11.31
C SER A 15 -5.03 14.33 10.22
N THR A 16 -5.51 13.09 10.11
CA THR A 16 -5.14 12.18 9.03
C THR A 16 -5.55 12.74 7.66
N ALA A 17 -6.75 13.31 7.56
CA ALA A 17 -7.21 13.98 6.33
C ALA A 17 -6.31 15.17 5.96
N LYS A 18 -5.96 16.02 6.93
CA LYS A 18 -5.04 17.15 6.72
C LYS A 18 -3.64 16.71 6.25
N VAL A 19 -3.12 15.61 6.78
CA VAL A 19 -1.83 15.05 6.34
C VAL A 19 -1.92 14.51 4.91
N ALA A 20 -3.01 13.81 4.57
CA ALA A 20 -3.24 13.31 3.21
C ALA A 20 -3.38 14.46 2.20
N ASP A 21 -4.17 15.48 2.54
CA ASP A 21 -4.36 16.68 1.71
C ASP A 21 -3.02 17.41 1.50
N TRP A 22 -2.23 17.59 2.58
CA TRP A 22 -0.91 18.21 2.50
C TRP A 22 0.06 17.40 1.64
N LEU A 23 0.07 16.07 1.76
CA LEU A 23 0.94 15.22 0.96
C LEU A 23 0.65 15.37 -0.54
N GLN A 24 -0.62 15.51 -0.91
CA GLN A 24 -1.03 15.64 -2.29
C GLN A 24 -0.78 17.05 -2.88
N SER A 25 -1.08 18.12 -2.14
CA SER A 25 -0.98 19.49 -2.68
C SER A 25 0.28 20.24 -2.24
N GLY A 26 0.77 19.96 -1.03
CA GLY A 26 1.92 20.65 -0.43
C GLY A 26 3.25 20.12 -0.95
N LEU A 27 3.40 18.79 -1.05
CA LEU A 27 4.64 18.17 -1.52
C LEU A 27 5.04 18.65 -2.92
N GLN A 28 4.07 18.73 -3.83
CA GLN A 28 4.32 19.12 -5.22
C GLN A 28 4.84 20.55 -5.36
N SER A 29 4.38 21.46 -4.49
CA SER A 29 4.82 22.88 -4.49
C SER A 29 6.26 23.09 -3.99
N LEU A 30 6.82 22.07 -3.32
CA LEU A 30 8.18 22.08 -2.80
C LEU A 30 9.16 21.37 -3.75
N LEU A 31 8.67 20.72 -4.80
CA LEU A 31 9.49 20.12 -5.82
C LEU A 31 9.89 21.18 -6.86
N PRO A 32 11.17 21.23 -7.31
CA PRO A 32 11.59 22.12 -8.38
C PRO A 32 10.77 21.90 -9.65
N ASP A 33 10.49 22.97 -10.40
CA ASP A 33 9.87 22.87 -11.72
C ASP A 33 10.68 21.90 -12.59
N ASN A 34 9.99 20.95 -13.23
CA ASN A 34 10.57 19.97 -14.14
C ASN A 34 11.44 18.86 -13.47
N THR A 35 11.30 18.60 -12.16
CA THR A 35 11.74 17.31 -11.62
C THR A 35 10.93 16.20 -12.27
N THR A 36 11.55 15.43 -13.16
CA THR A 36 11.10 14.07 -13.45
C THR A 36 11.37 13.25 -12.20
N PRO A 37 10.33 12.82 -11.45
CA PRO A 37 10.53 12.02 -10.25
C PRO A 37 10.92 10.61 -10.71
N ASN A 38 12.19 10.40 -11.05
CA ASN A 38 12.77 9.07 -11.14
C ASN A 38 13.03 8.59 -9.71
N ILE A 39 11.93 8.29 -9.01
CA ILE A 39 11.96 7.75 -7.65
C ILE A 39 12.71 6.42 -7.66
N LEU A 40 12.46 5.59 -8.68
CA LEU A 40 13.11 4.31 -8.87
C LEU A 40 14.49 4.48 -9.50
N THR A 41 15.52 4.04 -8.79
CA THR A 41 16.90 3.93 -9.27
C THR A 41 17.24 2.53 -9.73
N TYR A 42 16.37 1.53 -9.50
CA TYR A 42 16.57 0.11 -9.79
C TYR A 42 17.76 -0.52 -9.04
N GLU A 43 18.17 0.10 -7.93
CA GLU A 43 19.25 -0.40 -7.07
C GLU A 43 18.65 -0.80 -5.72
N PRO A 44 18.80 -2.05 -5.26
CA PRO A 44 18.25 -2.47 -3.99
C PRO A 44 18.71 -1.58 -2.82
N ASN A 45 17.80 -1.22 -1.91
CA ASN A 45 18.08 -0.35 -0.75
C ASN A 45 18.59 1.07 -1.10
N SER A 46 18.30 1.58 -2.30
CA SER A 46 18.71 2.92 -2.76
C SER A 46 18.00 4.07 -2.02
N PHE A 47 16.76 3.86 -1.57
CA PHE A 47 15.95 4.94 -1.02
C PHE A 47 16.59 5.53 0.23
N ASN A 48 16.73 6.85 0.24
CA ASN A 48 17.21 7.57 1.41
C ASN A 48 16.06 7.91 2.37
N ILE A 49 15.29 6.90 2.75
CA ILE A 49 14.18 6.99 3.70
C ILE A 49 14.64 6.31 4.99
N SER A 50 14.70 7.05 6.10
CA SER A 50 15.23 6.58 7.39
C SER A 50 14.15 6.05 8.33
N ILE A 51 12.92 5.87 7.85
CA ILE A 51 11.79 5.36 8.60
C ILE A 51 11.40 3.96 8.12
N PRO A 52 10.77 3.13 8.97
CA PRO A 52 10.16 1.88 8.54
C PRO A 52 9.15 2.09 7.40
N VAL A 53 9.13 1.17 6.43
CA VAL A 53 8.20 1.25 5.28
C VAL A 53 7.37 -0.03 5.16
N THR A 54 6.05 0.10 5.00
CA THR A 54 5.19 -1.01 4.58
C THR A 54 4.57 -0.68 3.23
N VAL A 55 4.78 -1.57 2.25
CA VAL A 55 4.25 -1.45 0.89
C VAL A 55 3.12 -2.47 0.72
N ILE A 56 1.91 -1.99 0.41
CA ILE A 56 0.76 -2.84 0.12
C ILE A 56 0.49 -2.80 -1.38
N GLY A 57 0.78 -3.90 -2.06
CA GLY A 57 0.64 -4.09 -3.50
C GLY A 57 -0.65 -4.80 -3.92
N THR A 58 -0.84 -4.92 -5.22
CA THR A 58 -2.03 -5.54 -5.85
C THR A 58 -1.61 -6.43 -7.01
N GLY A 59 -2.06 -7.69 -7.04
CA GLY A 59 -1.62 -8.67 -8.03
C GLY A 59 -2.11 -8.40 -9.46
N LEU A 60 -3.19 -7.64 -9.64
CA LEU A 60 -3.74 -7.30 -10.96
C LEU A 60 -3.17 -5.99 -11.54
N GLY A 61 -2.24 -5.33 -10.84
CA GLY A 61 -1.69 -4.03 -11.25
C GLY A 61 -0.91 -4.07 -12.57
N SER A 62 -0.21 -5.17 -12.83
CA SER A 62 0.56 -5.39 -14.06
C SER A 62 -0.26 -5.94 -15.22
N GLU A 63 -1.55 -6.25 -14.99
CA GLU A 63 -2.45 -6.74 -16.02
C GLU A 63 -3.03 -5.58 -16.83
N SER A 64 -3.22 -5.80 -18.13
CA SER A 64 -3.81 -4.81 -19.04
C SER A 64 -5.20 -5.24 -19.51
N LYS A 65 -6.09 -4.28 -19.74
CA LYS A 65 -7.45 -4.52 -20.27
C LYS A 65 -7.45 -4.64 -21.80
N GLY A 66 -6.53 -5.41 -22.36
CA GLY A 66 -6.49 -5.76 -23.79
C GLY A 66 -6.75 -4.56 -24.74
N ILE A 67 -7.79 -4.66 -25.57
CA ILE A 67 -8.13 -3.71 -26.64
C ILE A 67 -8.46 -2.30 -26.12
N ILE A 68 -8.87 -2.15 -24.85
CA ILE A 68 -9.36 -0.88 -24.28
C ILE A 68 -8.21 -0.05 -23.68
N MET A 69 -7.22 -0.71 -23.07
CA MET A 69 -6.02 -0.05 -22.55
C MET A 69 -4.83 -1.03 -22.61
N GLN A 70 -3.90 -0.74 -23.53
CA GLN A 70 -2.74 -1.60 -23.81
C GLN A 70 -1.63 -1.48 -22.77
N CYS A 71 -1.64 -0.42 -21.95
CA CYS A 71 -0.66 -0.21 -20.89
C CYS A 71 -1.24 -0.62 -19.55
N PRO A 72 -0.55 -1.48 -18.77
CA PRO A 72 -0.96 -1.77 -17.40
C PRO A 72 -0.74 -0.55 -16.50
N CYS A 73 -1.52 -0.45 -15.42
CA CYS A 73 -1.45 0.68 -14.49
C CYS A 73 -0.18 0.64 -13.63
N ALA A 74 0.35 -0.55 -13.36
CA ALA A 74 1.63 -0.76 -12.69
C ALA A 74 2.43 -1.85 -13.44
N PRO A 75 3.07 -1.50 -14.56
CA PRO A 75 3.89 -2.44 -15.32
C PRO A 75 4.97 -3.08 -14.45
N LYS A 76 5.37 -4.31 -14.77
CA LYS A 76 6.53 -4.96 -14.13
C LYS A 76 7.75 -4.04 -14.25
N LYS A 77 8.57 -3.97 -13.19
CA LYS A 77 9.68 -3.01 -12.98
C LYS A 77 9.28 -1.58 -12.62
N PHE A 78 8.01 -1.21 -12.71
CA PHE A 78 7.51 0.11 -12.32
C PHE A 78 6.40 -0.01 -11.26
N ASN A 79 6.34 -1.14 -10.57
CA ASN A 79 5.28 -1.48 -9.63
C ASN A 79 5.79 -1.46 -8.19
N HIS A 80 4.92 -1.84 -7.26
CA HIS A 80 5.20 -1.91 -5.84
C HIS A 80 6.37 -2.85 -5.47
N GLU A 81 6.68 -3.86 -6.29
CA GLU A 81 7.81 -4.77 -6.02
C GLU A 81 9.13 -4.03 -6.17
N GLU A 82 9.28 -3.20 -7.21
CA GLU A 82 10.50 -2.39 -7.38
C GLU A 82 10.61 -1.34 -6.28
N PHE A 83 9.50 -0.67 -5.94
CA PHE A 83 9.48 0.28 -4.83
C PHE A 83 9.92 -0.37 -3.51
N PHE A 84 9.42 -1.58 -3.23
CA PHE A 84 9.82 -2.35 -2.05
C PHE A 84 11.30 -2.76 -2.08
N ASN A 85 11.81 -3.20 -3.24
CA ASN A 85 13.21 -3.58 -3.43
C ASN A 85 14.18 -2.44 -3.09
N GLU A 86 13.80 -1.21 -3.44
CA GLU A 86 14.58 0.00 -3.18
C GLU A 86 14.44 0.54 -1.75
N CYS A 87 13.43 0.12 -1.00
CA CYS A 87 13.29 0.48 0.42
C CYS A 87 14.43 -0.10 1.26
N LYS A 88 14.92 0.68 2.22
CA LYS A 88 15.85 0.23 3.26
C LYS A 88 15.10 -0.49 4.38
N LEU A 89 15.85 -1.23 5.20
CA LEU A 89 15.32 -1.86 6.40
C LEU A 89 14.97 -0.83 7.50
N PRO A 90 13.95 -1.11 8.33
CA PRO A 90 13.03 -2.24 8.22
C PRO A 90 11.91 -2.00 7.19
N ARG A 91 11.56 -3.03 6.44
CA ARG A 91 10.57 -2.93 5.35
C ARG A 91 9.65 -4.13 5.30
N ALA A 92 8.40 -3.91 4.92
CA ALA A 92 7.44 -4.97 4.67
C ALA A 92 6.75 -4.81 3.32
N HIS A 93 6.36 -5.94 2.72
CA HIS A 93 5.57 -6.02 1.51
C HIS A 93 4.43 -7.01 1.67
N PHE A 94 3.24 -6.62 1.22
CA PHE A 94 2.06 -7.48 1.18
C PHE A 94 1.40 -7.35 -0.19
N ASN A 95 1.24 -8.45 -0.92
CA ASN A 95 0.58 -8.44 -2.23
C ASN A 95 -0.85 -9.00 -2.18
N ALA A 96 -1.85 -8.15 -2.41
CA ALA A 96 -3.24 -8.57 -2.51
C ALA A 96 -3.52 -9.18 -3.90
N LYS A 97 -3.42 -10.50 -4.00
CA LYS A 97 -3.35 -11.25 -5.27
C LYS A 97 -4.48 -10.94 -6.24
N ASP A 98 -5.72 -10.99 -5.76
CA ASP A 98 -6.92 -10.95 -6.61
C ASP A 98 -7.50 -9.54 -6.79
N TYR A 99 -6.72 -8.50 -6.45
CA TYR A 99 -7.15 -7.10 -6.45
C TYR A 99 -6.32 -6.26 -7.41
N GLY A 100 -6.89 -5.14 -7.86
CA GLY A 100 -6.25 -4.12 -8.67
C GLY A 100 -6.26 -2.74 -8.01
N HIS A 101 -5.63 -1.76 -8.67
CA HIS A 101 -5.41 -0.40 -8.11
C HIS A 101 -6.68 0.26 -7.56
N LYS A 102 -7.83 0.07 -8.21
CA LYS A 102 -9.08 0.72 -7.83
C LYS A 102 -9.84 0.01 -6.72
N ASP A 103 -9.46 -1.22 -6.39
CA ASP A 103 -10.17 -1.96 -5.35
C ASP A 103 -9.81 -1.49 -3.94
N MET A 104 -8.79 -0.63 -3.82
CA MET A 104 -8.52 0.11 -2.58
C MET A 104 -9.41 1.36 -2.42
N LEU A 105 -10.11 1.79 -3.47
CA LEU A 105 -10.96 2.99 -3.45
C LEU A 105 -12.39 2.67 -2.99
N ASP A 106 -13.11 3.70 -2.58
CA ASP A 106 -14.54 3.61 -2.30
C ASP A 106 -15.36 3.26 -3.55
N ASP A 107 -16.57 2.75 -3.32
CA ASP A 107 -17.42 2.16 -4.36
C ASP A 107 -18.06 3.19 -5.30
N ASP A 108 -17.90 4.50 -5.06
CA ASP A 108 -18.55 5.57 -5.83
C ASP A 108 -17.57 6.55 -6.50
N PRO A 109 -17.26 6.38 -7.79
CA PRO A 109 -16.81 7.49 -8.61
C PRO A 109 -18.05 8.12 -9.24
N SER A 110 -18.64 9.10 -8.56
CA SER A 110 -19.87 9.78 -9.00
C SER A 110 -19.75 10.32 -10.44
N GLY A 111 -20.64 9.89 -11.34
CA GLY A 111 -20.86 10.49 -12.66
C GLY A 111 -20.32 9.73 -13.88
N LEU A 112 -20.63 10.26 -15.08
CA LEU A 112 -20.25 9.70 -16.39
C LEU A 112 -18.72 9.52 -16.54
N ILE A 113 -17.93 10.41 -15.93
CA ILE A 113 -16.45 10.38 -15.94
C ILE A 113 -15.91 9.21 -15.10
N GLY A 114 -16.56 8.90 -13.97
CA GLY A 114 -16.20 7.78 -13.11
C GLY A 114 -16.32 6.42 -13.79
N LYS A 115 -17.38 6.23 -14.59
CA LYS A 115 -17.62 5.01 -15.38
C LYS A 115 -16.61 4.81 -16.52
N VAL A 116 -16.10 5.90 -17.10
CA VAL A 116 -15.06 5.83 -18.16
C VAL A 116 -13.69 5.55 -17.54
N ALA A 117 -13.38 6.15 -16.39
CA ALA A 117 -12.16 5.87 -15.65
C ALA A 117 -12.10 4.42 -15.15
N ASP A 118 -13.23 3.81 -14.78
CA ASP A 118 -13.30 2.41 -14.27
C ASP A 118 -12.79 1.37 -15.29
N ASN A 119 -12.72 1.74 -16.56
CA ASN A 119 -12.20 0.90 -17.63
C ASN A 119 -10.69 0.98 -17.87
N MET A 120 -9.95 1.75 -17.07
CA MET A 120 -8.51 1.89 -17.27
C MET A 120 -7.72 0.71 -16.68
N CYS A 121 -7.94 0.34 -15.43
CA CYS A 121 -7.18 -0.73 -14.76
C CYS A 121 -7.98 -2.04 -14.66
N VAL A 122 -7.27 -3.17 -14.61
CA VAL A 122 -7.85 -4.46 -14.23
C VAL A 122 -8.15 -4.43 -12.74
N ASN A 123 -9.36 -4.83 -12.38
CA ASN A 123 -9.86 -4.90 -11.00
C ASN A 123 -10.27 -6.34 -10.68
N GLY A 124 -10.33 -6.64 -9.39
CA GLY A 124 -10.88 -7.89 -8.88
C GLY A 124 -12.35 -8.07 -9.27
N LYS A 125 -12.78 -9.33 -9.34
CA LYS A 125 -14.20 -9.67 -9.62
C LYS A 125 -15.08 -9.61 -8.37
N GLY A 126 -14.47 -9.49 -7.19
CA GLY A 126 -15.14 -9.50 -5.88
C GLY A 126 -15.46 -8.10 -5.36
N PRO A 127 -16.03 -8.02 -4.13
CA PRO A 127 -16.27 -6.74 -3.47
C PRO A 127 -14.96 -6.03 -3.10
N ARG A 128 -14.97 -4.69 -3.02
CA ARG A 128 -13.82 -3.86 -2.60
C ARG A 128 -13.63 -3.79 -1.08
N ASP A 129 -14.70 -4.01 -0.33
CA ASP A 129 -14.73 -3.95 1.14
C ASP A 129 -13.65 -4.83 1.83
N PRO A 130 -13.43 -6.10 1.45
CA PRO A 130 -12.34 -6.90 2.02
C PRO A 130 -10.95 -6.30 1.76
N MET A 131 -10.71 -5.70 0.59
CA MET A 131 -9.44 -5.05 0.29
C MET A 131 -9.21 -3.82 1.16
N ARG A 132 -10.23 -2.96 1.30
CA ARG A 132 -10.19 -1.79 2.19
C ARG A 132 -9.92 -2.19 3.64
N ARG A 133 -10.59 -3.25 4.12
CA ARG A 133 -10.31 -3.83 5.45
C ARG A 133 -8.89 -4.36 5.58
N CYS A 134 -8.37 -5.04 4.55
CA CYS A 134 -7.00 -5.54 4.55
C CYS A 134 -5.99 -4.38 4.68
N VAL A 135 -6.14 -3.34 3.87
CA VAL A 135 -5.27 -2.15 3.90
C VAL A 135 -5.32 -1.48 5.27
N GLY A 136 -6.52 -1.24 5.80
CA GLY A 136 -6.70 -0.64 7.12
C GLY A 136 -6.11 -1.50 8.24
N GLY A 137 -6.31 -2.82 8.18
CA GLY A 137 -5.77 -3.76 9.16
C GLY A 137 -4.23 -3.78 9.18
N ILE A 138 -3.60 -3.87 8.01
CA ILE A 138 -2.14 -3.83 7.88
C ILE A 138 -1.58 -2.48 8.38
N LEU A 139 -2.22 -1.37 8.00
CA LEU A 139 -1.81 -0.04 8.44
C LEU A 139 -1.84 0.09 9.98
N VAL A 140 -2.96 -0.29 10.60
CA VAL A 140 -3.10 -0.21 12.06
C VAL A 140 -2.11 -1.15 12.76
N ALA A 141 -1.96 -2.38 12.27
CA ALA A 141 -1.00 -3.34 12.82
C ALA A 141 0.45 -2.82 12.73
N PHE A 142 0.83 -2.22 11.60
CA PHE A 142 2.14 -1.62 11.40
C PHE A 142 2.39 -0.43 12.33
N LEU A 143 1.40 0.46 12.47
CA LEU A 143 1.50 1.60 13.40
C LEU A 143 1.63 1.12 14.85
N ASN A 144 0.86 0.12 15.25
CA ASN A 144 0.95 -0.49 16.57
C ASN A 144 2.33 -1.14 16.82
N TYR A 145 2.88 -1.82 15.81
CA TYR A 145 4.20 -2.45 15.89
C TYR A 145 5.29 -1.42 16.24
N TYR A 146 5.32 -0.27 15.54
CA TYR A 146 6.40 0.71 15.71
C TYR A 146 6.14 1.78 16.78
N PHE A 147 4.89 2.19 16.99
CA PHE A 147 4.56 3.27 17.93
C PHE A 147 4.08 2.80 19.30
N GLN A 148 3.55 1.56 19.41
CA GLN A 148 3.01 1.01 20.65
C GLN A 148 3.77 -0.22 21.15
N ASP A 149 4.82 -0.66 20.45
CA ASP A 149 5.56 -1.92 20.68
C ASP A 149 4.62 -3.15 20.76
N ASN A 150 3.42 -3.06 20.16
CA ASN A 150 2.47 -4.16 20.08
C ASN A 150 2.60 -4.85 18.72
N LYS A 151 3.31 -6.00 18.73
CA LYS A 151 3.69 -6.73 17.52
C LYS A 151 2.71 -7.82 17.11
N VAL A 152 1.74 -8.14 17.99
CA VAL A 152 0.88 -9.32 17.90
C VAL A 152 0.17 -9.41 16.55
N ASP A 153 -0.53 -8.34 16.16
CA ASP A 153 -1.35 -8.35 14.93
C ASP A 153 -0.47 -8.34 13.68
N PHE A 154 0.62 -7.58 13.67
CA PHE A 154 1.50 -7.48 12.51
C PHE A 154 2.24 -8.78 12.26
N ASP A 155 2.80 -9.38 13.32
CA ASP A 155 3.47 -10.68 13.24
C ASP A 155 2.48 -11.79 12.84
N ALA A 156 1.21 -11.71 13.28
CA ALA A 156 0.18 -12.66 12.86
C ALA A 156 -0.08 -12.57 11.34
N ILE A 157 -0.23 -11.36 10.80
CA ILE A 157 -0.44 -11.17 9.35
C ILE A 157 0.81 -11.61 8.55
N VAL A 158 2.01 -11.35 9.06
CA VAL A 158 3.27 -11.75 8.39
C VAL A 158 3.44 -13.27 8.37
N ASN A 159 3.22 -13.93 9.50
CA ASN A 159 3.47 -15.37 9.65
C ASN A 159 2.32 -16.25 9.18
N GLU A 160 1.08 -15.75 9.25
CA GLU A 160 -0.12 -16.45 8.82
C GLU A 160 -0.99 -15.54 7.93
N PRO A 161 -0.58 -15.25 6.68
CA PRO A 161 -1.28 -14.29 5.82
C PRO A 161 -2.76 -14.60 5.56
N SER A 162 -3.20 -15.85 5.81
CA SER A 162 -4.61 -16.25 5.71
C SER A 162 -5.53 -15.61 6.77
N VAL A 163 -5.00 -14.94 7.79
CA VAL A 163 -5.82 -14.14 8.72
C VAL A 163 -6.38 -12.88 8.06
N ALA A 164 -5.76 -12.42 6.97
CA ALA A 164 -6.24 -11.26 6.22
C ALA A 164 -7.57 -11.56 5.52
N PRO A 165 -8.44 -10.56 5.33
CA PRO A 165 -9.71 -10.73 4.63
C PRO A 165 -9.55 -10.93 3.10
N VAL A 166 -8.31 -10.97 2.60
CA VAL A 166 -7.93 -11.15 1.20
C VAL A 166 -6.80 -12.16 1.09
N VAL A 167 -6.62 -12.75 -0.09
CA VAL A 167 -5.46 -13.62 -0.36
C VAL A 167 -4.20 -12.77 -0.52
N LEU A 168 -3.28 -12.92 0.43
CA LEU A 168 -1.93 -12.36 0.37
C LEU A 168 -0.96 -13.46 -0.04
N ASP A 169 -0.30 -13.34 -1.20
CA ASP A 169 0.56 -14.41 -1.75
C ASP A 169 2.06 -14.13 -1.67
N GLN A 170 2.45 -12.85 -1.63
CA GLN A 170 3.81 -12.40 -1.36
C GLN A 170 3.77 -11.52 -0.12
N VAL A 171 4.21 -12.11 1.00
CA VAL A 171 4.38 -11.41 2.26
C VAL A 171 5.83 -11.50 2.68
N GLN A 172 6.45 -10.35 2.85
CA GLN A 172 7.85 -10.24 3.25
C GLN A 172 7.97 -9.17 4.33
N PHE A 173 8.74 -9.47 5.38
CA PHE A 173 9.09 -8.50 6.39
C PHE A 173 10.59 -8.66 6.71
N ASP A 174 11.37 -7.66 6.32
CA ASP A 174 12.81 -7.63 6.55
C ASP A 174 13.13 -6.64 7.66
N THR A 175 13.82 -7.09 8.70
CA THR A 175 14.22 -6.24 9.83
C THR A 175 15.73 -6.11 9.93
N THR A 176 16.19 -5.08 10.65
CA THR A 176 17.63 -4.90 10.94
C THR A 176 18.23 -6.02 11.80
N ILE A 177 17.39 -6.84 12.44
CA ILE A 177 17.83 -8.00 13.23
C ILE A 177 18.24 -9.15 12.29
N ASP A 178 17.54 -9.34 11.18
CA ASP A 178 17.80 -10.40 10.19
C ASP A 178 19.16 -10.23 9.50
N GLN A 179 19.62 -8.98 9.33
CA GLN A 179 20.97 -8.67 8.84
C GLN A 179 22.10 -8.99 9.83
N LYS A 180 21.83 -9.04 11.14
CA LYS A 180 22.85 -9.39 12.14
C LYS A 180 23.08 -10.89 12.27
N ILE A 181 22.11 -11.71 11.90
CA ILE A 181 22.22 -13.19 11.95
C ILE A 181 22.90 -13.73 10.68
N SER A 182 22.89 -12.94 9.61
CA SER A 182 23.41 -13.32 8.28
C SER A 182 24.89 -12.95 8.05
N ASN A 183 25.57 -12.35 9.04
CA ASN A 183 26.96 -11.89 8.98
C ASN A 183 27.86 -12.61 9.98
#